data_AF-K6TTJ0-F1
#
_entry.id   AF-K6TTJ0-F1
#
_cell.length_a   1.000
_cell.length_b   1.000
_cell.length_c   1.000
_cell.angle_alpha   90.00
_cell.angle_beta   90.00
_cell.angle_gamma   90.00
#
_symmetry.space_group_name_H-M   'P 1'
#
loop_
_entity.id
_entity.type
_entity.pdbx_description
1 polymer ?
#
loop_
_entity_poly.entity_id
_entity_poly.type
_entity_poly.pdbx_seq_one_letter_code
_entity_poly.pdbx_strand_id
1 'polypeptide(L)'
;MWYKNADEIAEFLSGANPNLSNSELKDILHKHLEFVTNQVVARLKKDWKADVEAYDKGEDHMIKFADMVSNDIIKQFPEKFS
;
A
#
# COMPACT_ATOMS: atom_id res chain seq x y z
N MET A 1 -8.29 11.87 -9.03
CA MET A 1 -9.07 10.61 -8.94
C MET A 1 -8.24 9.49 -8.33
N TRP A 2 -7.00 9.26 -8.80
CA TRP A 2 -6.09 8.23 -8.28
C TRP A 2 -5.77 8.35 -6.78
N TYR A 3 -5.17 9.46 -6.35
CA TYR A 3 -4.86 9.71 -4.93
C TYR A 3 -6.09 9.76 -4.01
N LYS A 4 -7.22 10.28 -4.53
CA LYS A 4 -8.48 10.30 -3.78
C LYS A 4 -8.94 8.89 -3.40
N ASN A 5 -8.78 7.91 -4.30
CA ASN A 5 -9.13 6.53 -3.98
C ASN A 5 -8.21 5.93 -2.90
N ALA A 6 -6.91 6.23 -2.93
CA ALA A 6 -5.99 5.86 -1.86
C ALA A 6 -6.38 6.49 -0.52
N ASP A 7 -6.78 7.76 -0.53
CA ASP A 7 -7.24 8.46 0.67
C ASP A 7 -8.52 7.85 1.26
N GLU A 8 -9.47 7.46 0.40
CA GLU A 8 -10.71 6.77 0.81
C GLU A 8 -10.45 5.37 1.37
N ILE A 9 -9.50 4.61 0.81
CA ILE A 9 -9.07 3.32 1.36
C ILE A 9 -8.39 3.52 2.73
N ALA A 10 -7.53 4.53 2.86
CA ALA A 10 -6.90 4.86 4.13
C ALA A 10 -7.95 5.23 5.19
N GLU A 11 -8.95 6.03 4.83
CA GLU A 11 -10.07 6.37 5.71
C GLU A 11 -10.85 5.14 6.15
N PHE A 12 -11.22 4.27 5.21
CA PHE A 12 -11.91 3.02 5.52
C PHE A 12 -11.12 2.13 6.49
N LEU A 13 -9.84 1.88 6.23
CA LEU A 13 -9.01 0.99 7.06
C LEU A 13 -8.73 1.58 8.45
N SER A 14 -8.40 2.88 8.54
CA SER A 14 -8.21 3.55 9.83
C SER A 14 -9.49 3.66 10.66
N GLY A 15 -10.65 3.81 10.02
CA GLY A 15 -11.95 3.78 10.69
C GLY A 15 -12.35 2.40 11.19
N ALA A 16 -11.88 1.34 10.51
CA ALA A 16 -12.14 -0.05 10.90
C ALA A 16 -11.21 -0.57 12.00
N ASN A 17 -9.99 -0.05 12.11
CA ASN A 17 -8.99 -0.50 13.09
C ASN A 17 -8.29 0.70 13.77
N PRO A 18 -8.48 0.90 15.09
CA PRO A 18 -7.89 2.02 15.82
C PRO A 18 -6.36 1.97 15.91
N ASN A 19 -5.73 0.84 15.59
CA ASN A 19 -4.28 0.70 15.56
C ASN A 19 -3.65 1.22 14.26
N LEU A 20 -4.45 1.45 13.21
CA LEU A 20 -3.97 1.94 11.92
C LEU A 20 -4.13 3.46 11.83
N SER A 21 -3.02 4.20 11.74
CA SER A 21 -3.08 5.64 11.51
C SER A 21 -3.51 5.97 10.09
N ASN A 22 -4.50 6.86 9.95
CA ASN A 22 -4.93 7.36 8.64
C ASN A 22 -3.79 8.02 7.86
N SER A 23 -2.91 8.77 8.53
CA SER A 23 -1.79 9.45 7.85
C SER A 23 -0.76 8.45 7.34
N GLU A 24 -0.41 7.44 8.15
CA GLU A 24 0.55 6.39 7.74
C GLU A 24 0.01 5.57 6.59
N LEU A 25 -1.29 5.22 6.61
CA LEU A 25 -1.95 4.53 5.51
C LEU A 25 -1.92 5.36 4.21
N LYS A 26 -2.18 6.67 4.29
CA LYS A 26 -2.09 7.56 3.12
C LYS A 26 -0.67 7.59 2.57
N ASP A 27 0.33 7.77 3.42
CA ASP A 27 1.73 7.82 3.00
C ASP A 27 2.16 6.54 2.27
N ILE A 28 1.81 5.37 2.83
CA ILE A 28 2.10 4.06 2.23
C ILE A 28 1.37 3.91 0.90
N LEU A 29 0.05 4.16 0.85
CA LEU A 29 -0.70 3.99 -0.39
C LEU A 29 -0.20 4.96 -1.47
N HIS A 30 0.07 6.22 -1.13
CA HIS A 30 0.62 7.20 -2.06
C HIS A 30 2.00 6.77 -2.59
N LYS A 31 2.84 6.18 -1.73
CA LYS A 31 4.12 5.63 -2.18
C LYS A 31 3.94 4.47 -3.14
N HIS A 32 2.96 3.60 -2.90
CA HIS A 32 2.64 2.53 -3.84
C HIS A 32 2.14 3.08 -5.20
N LEU A 33 1.29 4.12 -5.19
CA LEU A 33 0.85 4.78 -6.41
C LEU A 33 2.03 5.34 -7.23
N GLU A 34 3.08 5.83 -6.57
CA GLU A 34 4.32 6.28 -7.23
C GLU A 34 4.99 5.12 -7.98
N PHE A 35 5.13 3.94 -7.35
CA PHE A 35 5.71 2.76 -8.00
C PHE A 35 4.89 2.30 -9.20
N VAL A 36 3.56 2.23 -9.07
CA VAL A 36 2.67 1.89 -10.19
C VAL A 36 2.79 2.90 -11.33
N THR A 37 2.88 4.20 -11.00
CA THR A 37 3.06 5.25 -12.01
C THR A 37 4.39 5.09 -12.75
N ASN A 38 5.48 4.85 -12.01
CA ASN A 38 6.80 4.62 -12.60
C ASN A 38 6.80 3.39 -13.50
N GLN A 39 6.16 2.30 -13.08
CA GLN A 39 6.01 1.09 -13.87
C GLN A 39 5.28 1.36 -15.19
N VAL A 40 4.13 2.05 -15.15
CA VAL A 40 3.36 2.38 -16.35
C VAL A 40 4.14 3.30 -17.29
N VAL A 41 4.84 4.31 -16.75
CA VAL A 41 5.68 5.21 -17.55
C VAL A 41 6.82 4.46 -18.24
N ALA A 42 7.49 3.54 -17.54
CA ALA A 42 8.53 2.70 -18.11
C ALA A 42 7.99 1.81 -19.23
N ARG A 43 6.84 1.17 -19.01
CA ARG A 43 6.16 0.34 -20.01
C ARG A 43 5.77 1.12 -21.26
N LEU A 44 5.25 2.34 -21.11
CA LEU A 44 4.93 3.22 -22.24
C LEU A 44 6.16 3.58 -23.08
N LYS A 45 7.32 3.71 -22.44
CA LYS A 45 8.62 3.95 -23.10
C LYS A 45 9.28 2.68 -23.64
N LYS A 46 8.68 1.51 -23.41
CA LYS A 46 9.28 0.18 -23.67
C LYS A 46 10.61 -0.03 -22.94
N ASP A 47 10.81 0.66 -21.82
CA ASP A 47 11.96 0.46 -20.94
C ASP A 47 11.65 -0.70 -20.00
N TRP A 48 11.87 -1.92 -20.48
CA TRP A 48 11.52 -3.15 -19.77
C TRP A 48 12.31 -3.34 -18.49
N LYS A 49 13.56 -2.86 -18.45
CA LYS A 49 14.38 -2.94 -17.24
C LYS A 49 13.77 -2.07 -16.15
N ALA A 50 13.41 -0.82 -16.47
CA ALA A 50 12.76 0.06 -15.50
C ALA A 50 11.34 -0.40 -15.11
N ASP A 51 10.58 -1.06 -16.00
CA ASP A 51 9.28 -1.67 -15.68
C ASP A 51 9.44 -2.74 -14.59
N VAL A 52 10.36 -3.70 -14.78
CA VAL A 52 10.64 -4.75 -13.80
C VAL A 52 11.15 -4.17 -12.47
N GLU A 53 12.10 -3.23 -12.50
CA GLU A 53 12.60 -2.61 -11.27
C GLU A 53 11.53 -1.83 -10.49
N ALA A 54 10.58 -1.19 -11.18
CA ALA A 54 9.46 -0.50 -10.54
C ALA A 54 8.42 -1.48 -9.99
N TYR A 55 8.18 -2.59 -10.71
CA TYR A 55 7.30 -3.66 -10.27
C TYR A 55 7.83 -4.33 -8.99
N ASP A 56 9.08 -4.76 -8.97
CA ASP A 56 9.69 -5.45 -7.82
C ASP A 56 9.60 -4.57 -6.55
N LYS A 57 9.91 -3.28 -6.68
CA LYS A 57 9.76 -2.31 -5.58
C LYS A 57 8.32 -2.15 -5.12
N GLY A 58 7.38 -2.14 -6.07
CA GLY A 58 5.95 -2.05 -5.79
C GLY A 58 5.41 -3.29 -5.07
N GLU A 59 5.84 -4.49 -5.47
CA GLU A 59 5.48 -5.77 -4.86
C GLU A 59 6.03 -5.87 -3.44
N ASP A 60 7.33 -5.68 -3.26
CA ASP A 60 7.99 -5.69 -1.93
C ASP A 60 7.32 -4.70 -0.96
N HIS A 61 6.93 -3.53 -1.48
CA HIS A 61 6.25 -2.51 -0.70
C HIS A 61 4.83 -2.97 -0.28
N MET A 62 4.07 -3.63 -1.16
CA MET A 62 2.74 -4.12 -0.82
C MET A 62 2.75 -5.34 0.11
N ILE A 63 3.80 -6.17 0.07
CA ILE A 63 4.01 -7.23 1.06
C ILE A 63 4.18 -6.60 2.45
N LYS A 64 5.00 -5.56 2.59
CA LYS A 64 5.15 -4.83 3.87
C LYS A 64 3.86 -4.19 4.35
N PHE A 65 3.06 -3.65 3.42
CA PHE A 65 1.74 -3.12 3.75
C PHE A 65 0.80 -4.22 4.26
N ALA A 66 0.82 -5.40 3.63
CA ALA A 66 0.04 -6.55 4.08
C ALA A 66 0.46 -6.98 5.50
N ASP A 67 1.75 -7.07 5.79
CA ASP A 67 2.27 -7.39 7.12
C ASP A 67 1.80 -6.38 8.18
N MET A 68 1.85 -5.07 7.87
CA MET A 68 1.35 -4.02 8.76
C MET A 68 -0.14 -4.24 9.09
N VAL A 69 -0.97 -4.40 8.07
CA VAL A 69 -2.42 -4.58 8.25
C VAL A 69 -2.71 -5.87 9.04
N SER A 70 -2.04 -6.98 8.71
CA SER A 70 -2.20 -8.25 9.43
C SER A 70 -1.81 -8.14 10.90
N ASN A 71 -0.67 -7.50 11.21
CA ASN A 71 -0.23 -7.30 12.58
C ASN A 71 -1.22 -6.45 13.38
N ASP A 72 -1.77 -5.40 12.79
CA ASP A 72 -2.72 -4.53 13.47
C ASP A 72 -4.11 -5.17 13.61
N ILE A 73 -4.51 -6.08 12.72
CA ILE A 73 -5.70 -6.93 12.90
C ILE A 73 -5.50 -7.90 14.07
N ILE A 74 -4.31 -8.51 14.21
CA ILE A 74 -4.00 -9.38 15.35
C ILE A 74 -4.09 -8.59 16.67
N LYS A 75 -3.56 -7.35 16.70
CA LYS A 75 -3.69 -6.46 17.86
C LYS A 75 -5.13 -6.05 18.15
N GLN A 76 -5.97 -5.91 17.13
CA GLN A 76 -7.38 -5.57 17.29
C GLN A 76 -8.20 -6.72 17.89
N PHE A 77 -7.84 -7.98 17.57
CA PHE A 77 -8.59 -9.17 17.98
C PHE A 77 -7.69 -10.24 18.61
N PRO A 78 -6.97 -9.95 19.71
CA PRO A 78 -5.98 -10.87 20.27
C PRO A 78 -6.56 -12.24 20.65
N GLU A 79 -7.82 -12.29 21.11
CA GLU A 79 -8.53 -13.53 21.47
C GLU A 79 -8.81 -14.48 20.28
N LYS A 80 -8.71 -14.00 19.04
CA LYS A 80 -8.90 -14.83 17.83
C LYS A 80 -7.61 -15.45 17.31
N PHE A 81 -6.46 -14.98 17.80
CA PHE A 81 -5.13 -15.35 17.32
C PHE A 81 -4.20 -15.82 18.45
N SER A 82 -4.78 -16.20 19.60
CA SER A 82 -4.09 -16.76 20.77
C SER A 82 -4.09 -18.28 20.80
#